data_AF-A0A510KG12-F1
#
_entry.id   AF-A0A510KG12-F1
#
_cell.length_a   1.000
_cell.length_b   1.000
_cell.length_c   1.000
_cell.angle_alpha   90.00
_cell.angle_beta   90.00
_cell.angle_gamma   90.00
#
_symmetry.space_group_name_H-M   'P 1'
#
loop_
_entity.id
_entity.type
_entity.pdbx_description
1 polymer ?
#
loop_
_entity_poly.entity_id
_entity_poly.type
_entity_poly.pdbx_seq_one_letter_code
_entity_poly.pdbx_strand_id
1 'polypeptide(L)' 'MDNKDIAPDLDNYEAMNITDFYILPHSNEFPFVESTKETIKIYGNKLNLLPISNSEAVFVNGKDFVVKNNDK' A
#
# COMPACT_ATOMS: atom_id res chain seq x y z
N MET A 1 10.04 0.87 -4.43
CA MET A 1 9.49 1.49 -3.21
C MET A 1 10.40 2.61 -2.77
N ASP A 2 9.88 3.55 -2.01
CA ASP A 2 10.52 4.85 -1.79
C ASP A 2 11.75 4.76 -0.88
N ASN A 3 12.72 5.63 -1.16
CA ASN A 3 13.95 5.72 -0.38
C ASN A 3 13.73 6.60 0.84
N LYS A 4 13.75 6.01 2.04
CA LYS A 4 13.61 6.74 3.31
C LYS A 4 14.70 7.79 3.54
N ASP A 5 15.88 7.63 2.96
CA ASP A 5 17.04 8.51 3.21
C ASP A 5 16.86 9.90 2.58
N ILE A 6 15.80 10.10 1.78
CA ILE A 6 15.40 11.41 1.25
C ILE A 6 14.83 12.32 2.36
N ALA A 7 14.31 11.74 3.45
CA ALA A 7 13.77 12.46 4.61
C ALA A 7 14.50 12.04 5.90
N PRO A 8 15.79 12.39 6.07
CA PRO A 8 16.62 11.87 7.15
C PRO A 8 16.16 12.30 8.55
N ASP A 9 15.41 13.41 8.65
CA ASP A 9 14.91 13.94 9.91
C ASP A 9 13.52 13.40 10.29
N LEU A 10 12.91 12.56 9.44
CA LEU A 10 11.61 11.93 9.74
C LEU A 10 11.83 10.68 10.60
N ASP A 11 11.69 10.84 11.91
CA ASP A 11 11.93 9.81 12.92
C ASP A 11 10.67 8.99 13.31
N ASN A 12 9.48 9.50 12.98
CA ASN A 12 8.20 8.82 13.15
C ASN A 12 7.47 8.64 11.81
N TYR A 13 6.97 7.43 11.56
CA TYR A 13 6.23 7.06 10.36
C TYR A 13 4.73 6.85 10.59
N GLU A 14 4.20 7.26 11.74
CA GLU A 14 2.76 7.39 11.92
C GLU A 14 2.18 8.32 10.85
N ALA A 15 1.30 7.78 10.02
CA ALA A 15 0.64 8.51 8.95
C ALA A 15 -0.69 9.11 9.44
N MET A 16 -1.58 9.49 8.52
CA MET A 16 -2.86 10.13 8.85
C MET A 16 -3.87 9.21 9.58
N ASN A 17 -3.63 7.90 9.62
CA ASN A 17 -4.48 6.91 10.29
C ASN A 17 -5.98 6.98 9.91
N ILE A 18 -6.26 7.14 8.60
CA ILE A 18 -7.64 7.28 8.07
C ILE A 18 -8.32 5.89 7.93
N THR A 19 -7.55 4.83 7.72
CA THR A 19 -8.04 3.46 7.46
C THR A 19 -7.29 2.43 8.29
N ASP A 20 -7.95 1.31 8.61
CA ASP A 20 -7.37 0.17 9.36
C ASP A 20 -6.53 -0.78 8.47
N PHE A 21 -6.25 -0.37 7.23
CA PHE A 21 -5.43 -1.11 6.27
C PHE A 21 -4.37 -0.20 5.65
N TYR A 22 -3.32 -0.83 5.11
CA TYR A 22 -2.16 -0.17 4.53
C TYR A 22 -2.09 -0.50 3.04
N ILE A 23 -2.29 0.51 2.19
CA ILE A 23 -2.23 0.33 0.73
C ILE A 23 -0.81 -0.07 0.31
N LEU A 24 -0.70 -1.16 -0.44
CA LEU A 24 0.51 -1.55 -1.15
C LEU A 24 0.28 -1.36 -2.66
N PRO A 25 0.72 -0.22 -3.25
CA PRO A 25 0.49 0.07 -4.65
C PRO A 25 1.35 -0.81 -5.57
N HIS A 26 0.98 -0.82 -6.86
CA HIS A 26 1.72 -1.49 -7.94
C HIS A 26 1.89 -3.01 -7.76
N SER A 27 0.97 -3.64 -7.03
CA SER A 27 1.02 -5.08 -6.75
C SER A 27 0.99 -5.88 -8.05
N ASN A 28 1.99 -6.75 -8.24
CA ASN A 28 2.20 -7.55 -9.46
C ASN A 28 2.44 -6.74 -10.75
N GLU A 29 2.77 -5.45 -10.64
CA GLU A 29 2.99 -4.57 -11.79
C GLU A 29 4.48 -4.29 -12.01
N PHE A 30 4.94 -4.23 -13.26
CA PHE A 30 6.30 -3.81 -13.58
C PHE A 30 6.46 -2.29 -13.40
N PRO A 31 7.60 -1.79 -12.87
CA PRO A 31 8.81 -2.50 -12.41
C PRO A 31 8.82 -2.87 -10.92
N PHE A 32 7.66 -3.02 -10.28
CA PHE A 32 7.53 -3.13 -8.83
C PHE A 32 7.27 -4.55 -8.30
N VAL A 33 7.13 -5.56 -9.17
CA VAL A 33 6.83 -6.96 -8.81
C VAL A 33 7.72 -7.50 -7.69
N GLU A 34 9.03 -7.35 -7.78
CA GLU A 34 9.97 -7.86 -6.78
C GLU A 34 9.84 -7.08 -5.47
N SER A 35 9.77 -5.75 -5.55
CA SER A 35 9.70 -4.88 -4.36
C SER A 35 8.39 -5.04 -3.58
N THR A 36 7.28 -5.29 -4.27
CA THR A 36 5.98 -5.57 -3.63
C THR A 36 5.97 -6.94 -2.96
N LYS A 37 6.53 -7.98 -3.60
CA LYS A 37 6.72 -9.30 -2.99
C LYS A 37 7.57 -9.25 -1.72
N GLU A 38 8.68 -8.50 -1.76
CA GLU A 38 9.54 -8.32 -0.59
C GLU A 38 8.82 -7.56 0.54
N THR A 39 8.06 -6.51 0.19
CA THR A 39 7.23 -5.77 1.16
C THR A 39 6.22 -6.68 1.86
N ILE A 40 5.51 -7.52 1.11
CA ILE A 40 4.56 -8.52 1.68
C ILE A 40 5.30 -9.51 2.59
N LYS A 41 6.47 -10.00 2.18
CA LYS A 41 7.27 -10.92 2.99
C LYS A 41 7.68 -10.31 4.34
N ILE A 42 8.09 -9.03 4.35
CA ILE A 42 8.60 -8.36 5.56
C ILE A 42 7.46 -7.90 6.49
N TYR A 43 6.36 -7.41 5.91
CA TYR A 43 5.31 -6.70 6.65
C TYR A 43 3.95 -7.39 6.67
N GLY A 44 3.70 -8.40 5.83
CA GLY A 44 2.37 -9.02 5.70
C GLY A 44 1.84 -9.69 6.97
N ASN A 45 2.72 -10.09 7.90
CA ASN A 45 2.33 -10.61 9.21
C ASN A 45 2.27 -9.54 10.31
N LYS A 46 2.63 -8.29 10.00
CA LYS A 46 2.72 -7.16 10.95
C LYS A 46 1.66 -6.10 10.68
N LEU A 47 1.31 -5.89 9.42
CA LEU A 47 0.38 -4.88 8.95
C LEU A 47 -0.73 -5.54 8.14
N ASN A 48 -1.94 -4.99 8.24
CA ASN A 48 -3.05 -5.34 7.37
C ASN A 48 -2.85 -4.71 5.98
N LEU A 49 -1.94 -5.29 5.20
CA LEU A 49 -1.62 -4.80 3.85
C LEU A 49 -2.80 -5.07 2.91
N LEU A 50 -3.16 -4.06 2.11
CA LEU A 50 -4.12 -4.15 1.01
C LEU A 50 -3.38 -3.90 -0.31
N PRO A 51 -2.92 -4.95 -1.00
CA PRO A 51 -2.27 -4.80 -2.29
C PRO A 51 -3.27 -4.39 -3.37
N ILE A 52 -2.90 -3.42 -4.20
CA ILE A 52 -3.69 -2.98 -5.37
C ILE A 52 -2.78 -2.87 -6.61
N SER A 53 -3.31 -3.21 -7.77
CA SER A 53 -2.67 -3.04 -9.08
C SER A 53 -2.79 -1.59 -9.60
N ASN A 54 -2.20 -1.31 -10.76
CA ASN A 54 -2.28 0.02 -11.38
C ASN A 54 -3.70 0.35 -11.91
N SER A 55 -4.50 -0.67 -12.19
CA SER A 55 -5.89 -0.52 -12.65
C SER A 55 -6.89 -0.50 -11.51
N GLU A 56 -6.46 -0.59 -10.24
CA GLU A 56 -7.34 -0.65 -9.08
C GLU A 56 -7.32 0.62 -8.23
N ALA A 57 -8.47 0.96 -7.66
CA ALA A 57 -8.66 2.05 -6.72
C ALA A 57 -9.48 1.58 -5.51
N VAL A 58 -9.25 2.20 -4.35
CA VAL A 58 -9.98 1.90 -3.12
C VAL A 58 -10.94 3.04 -2.81
N PHE A 59 -12.23 2.73 -2.81
CA PHE A 59 -13.29 3.66 -2.44
C PHE A 59 -13.65 3.42 -0.98
N VAL A 60 -13.47 4.43 -0.12
CA VAL A 60 -13.75 4.36 1.31
C VAL A 60 -14.95 5.25 1.63
N ASN A 61 -15.93 4.69 2.35
CA ASN A 61 -17.10 5.41 2.84
C ASN A 61 -17.35 5.06 4.31
N GLY A 62 -16.88 5.92 5.21
CA GLY A 62 -16.92 5.64 6.64
C GLY A 62 -16.05 4.42 6.98
N LYS A 63 -16.69 3.36 7.50
CA LYS A 63 -16.02 2.11 7.86
C LYS A 63 -15.97 1.09 6.73
N ASP A 64 -16.75 1.30 5.67
CA ASP A 64 -16.81 0.40 4.54
C ASP A 64 -15.79 0.81 3.48
N PHE A 65 -15.22 -0.17 2.79
CA PHE A 65 -14.41 0.08 1.61
C PHE A 65 -14.66 -0.96 0.52
N VAL A 66 -14.41 -0.57 -0.73
CA VAL A 66 -14.45 -1.47 -1.87
C VAL A 66 -13.26 -1.20 -2.78
N VAL A 67 -12.59 -2.26 -3.22
CA VAL A 67 -11.60 -2.19 -4.29
C VAL A 67 -12.33 -2.30 -5.62
N LYS A 68 -12.09 -1.34 -6.51
CA LYS A 68 -12.66 -1.29 -7.86
C LYS A 68 -11.53 -1.36 -8.88
N ASN A 69 -11.77 -2.06 -9.97
CA ASN A 69 -10.86 -2.11 -11.10
C ASN A 69 -11.46 -1.27 -12.25
N ASN A 70 -10.65 -0.46 -12.91
CA ASN A 70 -11.04 0.37 -14.05
C ASN A 70 -11.52 -0.44 -15.28
N ASP A 71 -11.29 -1.76 -15.30
CA ASP A 71 -11.69 -2.63 -16.39
C ASP A 71 -13.16 -3.12 -16.31
N LYS A 72 -13.93 -2.76 -15.26
CA LYS A 72 -15.37 -3.12 -15.12
C LYS A 72 -16.23 -2.12 -14.34
#